data_AF-A0A1G7ZTK7-F1
#
_entry.id   AF-A0A1G7ZTK7-F1
#
_cell.length_a   1.000
_cell.length_b   1.000
_cell.length_c   1.000
_cell.angle_alpha   90.00
_cell.angle_beta   90.00
_cell.angle_gamma   90.00
#
_symmetry.space_group_name_H-M   'P 1'
#
loop_
_entity.id
_entity.type
_entity.pdbx_description
1 polymer ?
#
loop_
_entity_poly.entity_id
_entity_poly.type
_entity_poly.pdbx_seq_one_letter_code
_entity_poly.pdbx_strand_id
1 'polypeptide(L)'
;MYPMHVKRNDLNAKSRMKGDFHVRFRERLRVKFPWSTRQYQIELFMDMAWNIEAVASEGVTSHLKHWLERELGASCAKAVLPVMQEHYRLDHIRKPEFMGNTREEEKDPVYRVVKDLPWSEKEINGRLQAYDKLSETVERAASRIPSGRQSAYFELVKYPVQAATQMNRKLLYAQLARHGKADWEKSDLAYDSIVVLTKQYNSLEDGKWNRMMDFQPRKLPVFNRVERETATSPMMKERVAIYKWNGLDGKNIPNGKNTLNARKGTSVICEGLGYESKATGIDKGDALMFSFDNWKTDLVEVDIRLLPNHPVGGDQLRFSISLDDAAPEVISYETKGRSEEWKENVLRNQAIRTVRLPISGKKSHKLVIKALDEGVILDQVMLYMPLPTGE
;
A
#
# COMPACT_ATOMS: atom_id res chain seq x y z
N MET A 1 34.57 -19.12 -16.71
CA MET A 1 34.91 -19.47 -18.10
C MET A 1 33.95 -20.56 -18.53
N TYR A 2 33.06 -20.22 -19.48
CA TYR A 2 32.16 -21.09 -20.24
C TYR A 2 31.03 -21.86 -19.50
N PRO A 3 29.90 -22.09 -20.19
CA PRO A 3 28.58 -21.61 -19.76
C PRO A 3 27.56 -22.77 -19.78
N MET A 4 26.31 -22.52 -19.41
CA MET A 4 25.24 -23.38 -19.90
C MET A 4 24.08 -22.52 -20.41
N HIS A 5 24.06 -22.40 -21.74
CA HIS A 5 22.87 -22.08 -22.52
C HIS A 5 21.81 -23.15 -22.30
N VAL A 6 20.55 -22.72 -22.11
CA VAL A 6 19.39 -23.55 -22.42
C VAL A 6 18.58 -22.83 -23.49
N LYS A 7 18.39 -23.53 -24.62
CA LYS A 7 17.73 -23.08 -25.83
C LYS A 7 16.23 -22.88 -25.63
N ARG A 8 15.70 -21.88 -26.35
CA ARG A 8 14.28 -21.71 -26.70
C ARG A 8 13.71 -22.99 -27.31
N ASN A 9 12.51 -23.35 -26.89
CA ASN A 9 11.55 -24.03 -27.77
C ASN A 9 10.24 -23.24 -27.74
N ASP A 10 9.84 -22.77 -28.92
CA ASP A 10 8.53 -22.21 -29.21
C ASP A 10 7.45 -23.26 -28.99
N LEU A 11 6.43 -22.95 -28.18
CA LEU A 11 5.14 -23.62 -28.23
C LEU A 11 4.02 -22.59 -28.04
N ASN A 12 3.08 -22.68 -28.96
CA ASN A 12 2.01 -21.74 -29.24
C ASN A 12 1.08 -21.43 -28.07
N ALA A 13 0.60 -20.20 -28.10
CA ALA A 13 -0.34 -19.57 -27.20
C ALA A 13 -1.64 -20.35 -27.00
N LYS A 14 -2.00 -20.62 -25.74
CA LYS A 14 -3.37 -20.78 -25.24
C LYS A 14 -3.38 -20.59 -23.71
N SER A 15 -4.48 -20.01 -23.22
CA SER A 15 -4.87 -19.65 -21.84
C SER A 15 -4.08 -18.54 -21.13
N ARG A 16 -4.68 -17.35 -21.11
CA ARG A 16 -4.24 -16.11 -20.45
C ARG A 16 -5.16 -15.80 -19.27
N MET A 17 -4.55 -15.42 -18.13
CA MET A 17 -5.16 -14.88 -16.90
C MET A 17 -6.30 -15.68 -16.24
N LYS A 18 -6.08 -16.98 -16.08
CA LYS A 18 -6.56 -17.77 -14.93
C LYS A 18 -5.43 -18.71 -14.56
N GLY A 19 -5.34 -19.11 -13.29
CA GLY A 19 -4.15 -19.70 -12.69
C GLY A 19 -3.43 -20.70 -13.59
N ASP A 20 -2.24 -20.33 -14.07
CA ASP A 20 -1.27 -21.29 -14.57
C ASP A 20 0.13 -20.66 -14.63
N PHE A 21 0.68 -20.37 -13.44
CA PHE A 21 2.10 -20.61 -13.28
C PHE A 21 2.28 -22.13 -13.41
N HIS A 22 2.60 -22.63 -14.61
CA HIS A 22 3.16 -23.97 -14.77
C HIS A 22 4.62 -24.03 -14.27
N VAL A 23 4.88 -23.36 -13.13
CA VAL A 23 5.89 -23.77 -12.17
C VAL A 23 5.13 -24.71 -11.25
N ARG A 24 5.38 -26.03 -11.30
CA ARG A 24 4.87 -26.93 -10.25
C ARG A 24 5.26 -26.33 -8.89
N PHE A 25 4.27 -25.86 -8.15
CA PHE A 25 4.44 -24.96 -7.01
C PHE A 25 5.33 -25.60 -5.94
N ARG A 26 6.48 -24.98 -5.68
CA ARG A 26 7.22 -25.12 -4.43
C ARG A 26 7.23 -23.75 -3.76
N GLU A 27 6.05 -23.30 -3.37
CA GLU A 27 5.90 -22.03 -2.68
C GLU A 27 6.42 -22.13 -1.24
N ARG A 28 7.22 -21.15 -0.84
CA ARG A 28 7.75 -21.04 0.51
C ARG A 28 7.52 -19.62 0.99
N LEU A 29 6.49 -19.42 1.80
CA LEU A 29 6.28 -18.17 2.51
C LEU A 29 7.38 -18.01 3.56
N ARG A 30 8.17 -16.94 3.46
CA ARG A 30 9.06 -16.54 4.55
C ARG A 30 8.28 -15.72 5.56
N VAL A 31 7.85 -16.36 6.63
CA VAL A 31 7.39 -15.64 7.81
C VAL A 31 8.57 -15.56 8.78
N LYS A 32 8.90 -14.35 9.19
CA LYS A 32 9.83 -14.11 10.29
C LYS A 32 9.00 -13.72 11.51
N PHE A 33 9.44 -14.20 12.67
CA PHE A 33 8.82 -13.95 13.97
C PHE A 33 8.51 -12.46 14.21
N PRO A 34 7.42 -12.14 14.94
CA PRO A 34 6.43 -13.08 15.49
C PRO A 34 5.35 -13.52 14.48
N TRP A 35 5.08 -14.83 14.43
CA TRP A 35 3.99 -15.42 13.64
C TRP A 35 2.60 -14.99 14.14
N SER A 36 2.54 -14.49 15.37
CA SER A 36 1.32 -14.36 16.14
C SER A 36 0.49 -13.09 15.85
N THR A 37 0.90 -12.29 14.86
CA THR A 37 0.08 -11.21 14.27
C THR A 37 -0.12 -11.39 12.77
N ARG A 38 0.31 -12.53 12.19
CA ARG A 38 0.23 -12.82 10.75
C ARG A 38 -0.63 -14.04 10.41
N GLN A 39 -1.43 -14.51 11.36
CA GLN A 39 -2.25 -15.72 11.22
C GLN A 39 -3.18 -15.62 10.00
N TYR A 40 -3.86 -14.48 9.83
CA TYR A 40 -4.75 -14.27 8.69
C TYR A 40 -3.99 -14.37 7.35
N GLN A 41 -2.85 -13.69 7.19
CA GLN A 41 -2.11 -13.75 5.93
C GLN A 41 -1.52 -15.13 5.65
N ILE A 42 -1.14 -15.88 6.68
CA ILE A 42 -0.68 -17.28 6.53
C ILE A 42 -1.83 -18.15 6.04
N GLU A 43 -3.00 -18.04 6.66
CA GLU A 43 -4.17 -18.82 6.27
C GLU A 43 -4.63 -18.49 4.85
N LEU A 44 -4.77 -17.20 4.52
CA LEU A 44 -5.08 -16.75 3.17
C LEU A 44 -4.08 -17.32 2.14
N PHE A 45 -2.78 -17.29 2.45
CA PHE A 45 -1.74 -17.84 1.58
C PHE A 45 -1.89 -19.36 1.39
N MET A 46 -2.15 -20.09 2.47
CA MET A 46 -2.32 -21.55 2.40
C MET A 46 -3.62 -21.95 1.68
N ASP A 47 -4.69 -21.19 1.86
CA ASP A 47 -5.95 -21.39 1.15
C ASP A 47 -5.80 -21.13 -0.35
N MET A 48 -5.05 -20.08 -0.72
CA MET A 48 -4.70 -19.83 -2.12
C MET A 48 -3.84 -20.95 -2.71
N ALA A 49 -2.86 -21.46 -1.97
CA ALA A 49 -2.03 -22.57 -2.41
C ALA A 49 -2.81 -23.89 -2.54
N TRP A 50 -3.84 -24.09 -1.71
CA TRP A 50 -4.73 -25.24 -1.78
C TRP A 50 -5.72 -25.14 -2.94
N ASN A 51 -6.41 -24.01 -3.09
CA ASN A 51 -7.38 -23.78 -4.15
C ASN A 51 -7.55 -22.28 -4.47
N ILE A 52 -6.69 -21.76 -5.35
CA ILE A 52 -6.70 -20.35 -5.76
C ILE A 52 -8.01 -19.93 -6.44
N GLU A 53 -8.67 -20.81 -7.19
CA GLU A 53 -9.91 -20.48 -7.90
C GLU A 53 -11.08 -20.30 -6.92
N ALA A 54 -11.12 -21.07 -5.82
CA ALA A 54 -12.10 -20.89 -4.76
C ALA A 54 -11.93 -19.52 -4.08
N VAL A 55 -10.70 -19.19 -3.65
CA VAL A 55 -10.41 -17.88 -3.02
C VAL A 55 -10.70 -16.73 -3.99
N ALA A 56 -10.33 -16.86 -5.26
CA ALA A 56 -10.61 -15.85 -6.28
C ALA A 56 -12.11 -15.68 -6.56
N SER A 57 -12.91 -16.76 -6.47
CA SER A 57 -14.37 -16.68 -6.62
C SER A 57 -15.08 -16.04 -5.43
N GLU A 58 -14.51 -16.19 -4.23
CA GLU A 58 -15.03 -15.63 -2.99
C GLU A 58 -14.70 -14.13 -2.84
N GLY A 59 -13.49 -13.73 -3.20
CA GLY A 59 -12.96 -12.37 -3.01
C GLY A 59 -12.30 -12.19 -1.64
N VAL A 60 -11.33 -11.27 -1.58
CA VAL A 60 -10.47 -11.11 -0.39
C VAL A 60 -11.22 -10.54 0.81
N THR A 61 -12.21 -9.67 0.59
CA THR A 61 -13.05 -9.14 1.68
C THR A 61 -13.94 -10.22 2.28
N SER A 62 -14.54 -11.06 1.44
CA SER A 62 -15.40 -12.15 1.89
C SER A 62 -14.59 -13.19 2.68
N HIS A 63 -13.40 -13.53 2.20
CA HIS A 63 -12.48 -14.42 2.91
C HIS A 63 -12.11 -13.87 4.31
N LEU A 64 -11.70 -12.59 4.39
CA LEU A 64 -11.43 -11.93 5.68
C LEU A 64 -12.66 -11.91 6.59
N LYS A 65 -13.84 -11.64 6.04
CA LYS A 65 -15.10 -11.64 6.78
C LYS A 65 -15.37 -13.01 7.38
N HIS A 66 -15.35 -14.09 6.58
CA HIS A 66 -15.62 -15.44 7.07
C HIS A 66 -14.59 -15.88 8.11
N TRP A 67 -13.33 -15.52 7.94
CA TRP A 67 -12.29 -15.75 8.94
C TRP A 67 -12.63 -15.06 10.27
N LEU A 68 -12.96 -13.76 10.24
CA LEU A 68 -13.35 -13.02 11.45
C LEU A 68 -14.62 -13.58 12.09
N GLU A 69 -15.62 -13.98 11.30
CA GLU A 69 -16.85 -14.61 11.80
C GLU A 69 -16.55 -15.93 12.50
N ARG A 70 -15.67 -16.75 11.91
CA ARG A 70 -15.23 -18.04 12.48
C ARG A 70 -14.49 -17.85 13.79
N GLU A 71 -13.57 -16.89 13.87
CA GLU A 71 -12.71 -16.67 15.04
C GLU A 71 -13.35 -15.84 16.16
N LEU A 72 -14.21 -14.87 15.83
CA LEU A 72 -14.69 -13.85 16.79
C LEU A 72 -16.22 -13.79 16.90
N GLY A 73 -16.95 -14.46 16.01
CA GLY A 73 -18.41 -14.43 15.94
C GLY A 73 -18.95 -13.27 15.10
N ALA A 74 -20.15 -13.46 14.53
CA ALA A 74 -20.73 -12.57 13.52
C ALA A 74 -20.91 -11.11 13.99
N SER A 75 -21.35 -10.90 15.24
CA SER A 75 -21.58 -9.55 15.78
C SER A 75 -20.29 -8.73 15.87
N CYS A 76 -19.19 -9.35 16.31
CA CYS A 76 -17.90 -8.69 16.35
C CYS A 76 -17.29 -8.55 14.95
N ALA A 77 -17.31 -9.61 14.13
CA ALA A 77 -16.81 -9.58 12.76
C ALA A 77 -17.39 -8.43 11.94
N LYS A 78 -18.71 -8.18 12.04
CA LYS A 78 -19.37 -7.04 11.40
C LYS A 78 -18.79 -5.69 11.84
N ALA A 79 -18.38 -5.56 13.09
CA ALA A 79 -17.80 -4.32 13.62
C ALA A 79 -16.33 -4.14 13.22
N VAL A 80 -15.56 -5.22 13.16
CA VAL A 80 -14.10 -5.16 12.99
C VAL A 80 -13.63 -5.42 11.56
N LEU A 81 -14.46 -5.94 10.66
CA LEU A 81 -14.11 -6.11 9.25
C LEU A 81 -13.66 -4.78 8.60
N PRO A 82 -14.41 -3.66 8.70
CA PRO A 82 -13.96 -2.39 8.15
C PRO A 82 -12.68 -1.88 8.81
N VAL A 83 -12.49 -2.18 10.10
CA VAL A 83 -11.28 -1.81 10.86
C VAL A 83 -10.06 -2.53 10.30
N MET A 84 -10.16 -3.84 10.06
CA MET A 84 -9.05 -4.63 9.54
C MET A 84 -8.69 -4.24 8.10
N GLN A 85 -9.70 -3.98 7.25
CA GLN A 85 -9.47 -3.47 5.89
C GLN A 85 -8.73 -2.13 5.91
N GLU A 86 -9.17 -1.19 6.75
CA GLU A 86 -8.55 0.13 6.85
C GLU A 86 -7.16 0.07 7.50
N HIS A 87 -6.95 -0.81 8.49
CA HIS A 87 -5.63 -1.08 9.07
C HIS A 87 -4.66 -1.56 7.99
N TYR A 88 -5.04 -2.55 7.17
CA TYR A 88 -4.20 -3.02 6.08
C TYR A 88 -3.94 -1.96 5.01
N ARG A 89 -4.94 -1.13 4.68
CA ARG A 89 -4.77 -0.01 3.73
C ARG A 89 -3.78 1.04 4.27
N LEU A 90 -3.91 1.44 5.53
CA LEU A 90 -3.01 2.42 6.15
C LEU A 90 -1.58 1.89 6.32
N ASP A 91 -1.43 0.61 6.62
CA ASP A 91 -0.13 -0.08 6.69
C ASP A 91 0.49 -0.30 5.30
N HIS A 92 -0.33 -0.40 4.25
CA HIS A 92 0.12 -0.39 2.86
C HIS A 92 0.69 0.98 2.46
N ILE A 93 0.07 2.08 2.88
CA ILE A 93 0.63 3.43 2.65
C ILE A 93 2.01 3.57 3.29
N ARG A 94 2.11 3.22 4.57
CA ARG A 94 3.37 3.21 5.32
C ARG A 94 3.27 2.26 6.50
N LYS A 95 4.15 1.26 6.54
CA LYS A 95 4.19 0.28 7.63
C LYS A 95 4.62 0.95 8.94
N PRO A 96 4.17 0.47 10.11
CA PRO A 96 4.60 0.97 11.42
C PRO A 96 6.13 1.10 11.55
N GLU A 97 6.89 0.13 11.03
CA GLU A 97 8.35 0.12 11.07
C GLU A 97 9.01 1.15 10.14
N PHE A 98 8.28 1.68 9.15
CA PHE A 98 8.77 2.67 8.18
C PHE A 98 8.38 4.11 8.52
N MET A 99 7.63 4.29 9.62
CA MET A 99 7.11 5.59 10.04
C MET A 99 8.21 6.54 10.54
N GLY A 100 9.40 6.05 10.88
CA GLY A 100 10.55 6.89 11.26
C GLY A 100 11.34 7.46 10.08
N ASN A 101 10.97 7.11 8.85
CA ASN A 101 11.69 7.46 7.62
C ASN A 101 13.20 7.13 7.65
N THR A 102 13.56 6.08 8.39
CA THR A 102 14.92 5.53 8.46
C THR A 102 15.13 4.44 7.41
N ARG A 103 16.40 4.11 7.13
CA ARG A 103 16.81 2.99 6.28
C ARG A 103 17.86 2.14 7.01
N GLU A 104 17.76 0.83 6.81
CA GLU A 104 18.73 -0.16 7.32
C GLU A 104 19.62 -0.67 6.18
N GLU A 105 20.77 -1.25 6.54
CA GLU A 105 21.79 -1.73 5.58
C GLU A 105 22.41 -0.61 4.70
N GLU A 106 22.16 0.66 5.04
CA GLU A 106 22.91 1.80 4.52
C GLU A 106 24.22 2.00 5.27
N LYS A 107 25.26 2.42 4.54
CA LYS A 107 26.57 2.69 5.13
C LYS A 107 26.60 3.99 5.93
N ASP A 108 25.81 4.96 5.52
CA ASP A 108 25.76 6.28 6.14
C ASP A 108 24.83 6.26 7.39
N PRO A 109 25.36 6.61 8.58
CA PRO A 109 24.56 6.70 9.80
C PRO A 109 23.36 7.65 9.73
N VAL A 110 23.36 8.64 8.82
CA VAL A 110 22.24 9.59 8.66
C VAL A 110 20.91 8.89 8.39
N TYR A 111 20.95 7.71 7.78
CA TYR A 111 19.76 6.92 7.49
C TYR A 111 19.14 6.26 8.73
N ARG A 112 19.87 6.21 9.86
CA ARG A 112 19.38 5.65 11.12
C ARG A 112 18.70 6.70 12.00
N VAL A 113 18.80 7.98 11.65
CA VAL A 113 18.18 9.09 12.37
C VAL A 113 16.71 9.20 11.94
N VAL A 114 15.81 9.18 12.93
CA VAL A 114 14.37 9.37 12.69
C VAL A 114 14.16 10.78 12.17
N LYS A 115 13.47 10.90 11.04
CA LYS A 115 13.24 12.19 10.38
C LYS A 115 11.84 12.28 9.82
N ASP A 116 11.49 13.47 9.36
CA ASP A 116 10.17 13.75 8.83
C ASP A 116 9.81 12.85 7.66
N LEU A 117 8.56 12.39 7.66
CA LEU A 117 7.93 11.89 6.44
C LEU A 117 7.57 13.09 5.55
N PRO A 118 7.64 12.93 4.22
CA PRO A 118 7.30 13.97 3.26
C PRO A 118 5.77 14.13 3.15
N TRP A 119 5.14 14.49 4.27
CA TRP A 119 3.70 14.69 4.42
C TRP A 119 3.44 16.06 5.03
N SER A 120 2.37 16.68 4.55
CA SER A 120 1.83 17.91 5.13
C SER A 120 1.19 17.66 6.49
N GLU A 121 1.05 18.73 7.27
CA GLU A 121 0.34 18.70 8.55
C GLU A 121 -1.09 18.15 8.41
N LYS A 122 -1.78 18.48 7.32
CA LYS A 122 -3.13 17.99 7.05
C LYS A 122 -3.16 16.47 6.83
N GLU A 123 -2.21 15.93 6.06
CA GLU A 123 -2.09 14.49 5.83
C GLU A 123 -1.76 13.75 7.14
N ILE A 124 -0.86 14.31 7.95
CA ILE A 124 -0.52 13.76 9.27
C ILE A 124 -1.75 13.72 10.18
N ASN A 125 -2.46 14.85 10.32
CA ASN A 125 -3.66 14.94 11.15
C ASN A 125 -4.77 14.03 10.65
N GLY A 126 -4.97 13.93 9.33
CA GLY A 126 -5.92 12.99 8.73
C GLY A 126 -5.59 11.53 9.05
N ARG A 127 -4.31 11.14 8.99
CA ARG A 127 -3.86 9.80 9.34
C ARG A 127 -4.00 9.50 10.83
N LEU A 128 -3.65 10.45 11.70
CA LEU A 128 -3.87 10.33 13.16
C LEU A 128 -5.35 10.10 13.47
N GLN A 129 -6.24 10.92 12.90
CA GLN A 129 -7.67 10.79 13.10
C GLN A 129 -8.23 9.46 12.58
N ALA A 130 -7.70 8.94 11.47
CA ALA A 130 -8.09 7.62 10.96
C ALA A 130 -7.74 6.51 11.96
N TYR A 131 -6.51 6.48 12.48
CA TYR A 131 -6.11 5.50 13.49
C TYR A 131 -6.84 5.67 14.82
N ASP A 132 -7.17 6.90 15.24
CA ASP A 132 -7.98 7.14 16.44
C ASP A 132 -9.34 6.44 16.33
N LYS A 133 -10.02 6.59 15.19
CA LYS A 133 -11.30 5.91 14.91
C LYS A 133 -11.16 4.39 14.93
N LEU A 134 -10.06 3.84 14.41
CA LEU A 134 -9.78 2.40 14.45
C LEU A 134 -9.62 1.92 15.90
N SER A 135 -8.77 2.60 16.68
CA SER A 135 -8.50 2.25 18.08
C SER A 135 -9.76 2.32 18.95
N GLU A 136 -10.59 3.34 18.79
CA GLU A 136 -11.88 3.46 19.50
C GLU A 136 -12.87 2.35 19.13
N THR A 137 -12.94 2.00 17.84
CA THR A 137 -13.85 0.97 17.36
C THR A 137 -13.45 -0.40 17.88
N VAL A 138 -12.16 -0.70 17.89
CA VAL A 138 -11.60 -1.91 18.50
C VAL A 138 -11.90 -1.97 20.00
N GLU A 139 -11.76 -0.86 20.72
CA GLU A 139 -12.06 -0.84 22.16
C GLU A 139 -13.53 -1.17 22.42
N ARG A 140 -14.45 -0.53 21.68
CA ARG A 140 -15.90 -0.79 21.80
C ARG A 140 -16.29 -2.22 21.40
N ALA A 141 -15.66 -2.78 20.37
CA ALA A 141 -15.99 -4.11 19.85
C ALA A 141 -15.63 -5.25 20.82
N ALA A 142 -14.72 -5.03 21.78
CA ALA A 142 -14.37 -6.01 22.81
C ALA A 142 -15.58 -6.53 23.61
N SER A 143 -16.57 -5.65 23.84
CA SER A 143 -17.84 -6.00 24.53
C SER A 143 -18.72 -6.99 23.77
N ARG A 144 -18.48 -7.18 22.46
CA ARG A 144 -19.26 -8.05 21.58
C ARG A 144 -18.64 -9.44 21.40
N ILE A 145 -17.51 -9.69 22.05
CA ILE A 145 -16.74 -10.93 21.94
C ILE A 145 -17.28 -11.97 22.93
N PRO A 146 -17.53 -13.22 22.49
CA PRO A 146 -17.85 -14.33 23.39
C PRO A 146 -16.78 -14.51 24.48
N SER A 147 -17.17 -14.85 25.71
CA SER A 147 -16.26 -14.92 26.87
C SER A 147 -15.00 -15.78 26.64
N GLY A 148 -15.11 -16.88 25.90
CA GLY A 148 -13.98 -17.76 25.56
C GLY A 148 -13.06 -17.27 24.43
N ARG A 149 -13.26 -16.07 23.90
CA ARG A 149 -12.52 -15.54 22.72
C ARG A 149 -11.85 -14.20 22.96
N GLN A 150 -11.79 -13.73 24.21
CA GLN A 150 -11.18 -12.43 24.55
C GLN A 150 -9.68 -12.39 24.24
N SER A 151 -8.93 -13.46 24.55
CA SER A 151 -7.50 -13.53 24.23
C SER A 151 -7.26 -13.60 22.73
N ALA A 152 -8.05 -14.39 21.99
CA ALA A 152 -7.99 -14.41 20.53
C ALA A 152 -8.30 -13.03 19.92
N TYR A 153 -9.29 -12.31 20.45
CA TYR A 153 -9.58 -10.94 20.03
C TYR A 153 -8.39 -10.00 20.28
N PHE A 154 -7.76 -10.12 21.44
CA PHE A 154 -6.58 -9.33 21.76
C PHE A 154 -5.44 -9.59 20.78
N GLU A 155 -5.15 -10.86 20.52
CA GLU A 155 -4.05 -11.28 19.65
C GLU A 155 -4.26 -10.89 18.18
N LEU A 156 -5.46 -11.14 17.66
CA LEU A 156 -5.76 -11.10 16.23
C LEU A 156 -6.21 -9.72 15.74
N VAL A 157 -6.81 -8.90 16.62
CA VAL A 157 -7.38 -7.60 16.24
C VAL A 157 -6.86 -6.48 17.12
N LYS A 158 -7.03 -6.56 18.44
CA LYS A 158 -6.77 -5.41 19.32
C LYS A 158 -5.30 -5.00 19.33
N TYR A 159 -4.41 -5.96 19.56
CA TYR A 159 -2.98 -5.71 19.61
C TYR A 159 -2.43 -5.14 18.30
N PRO A 160 -2.59 -5.77 17.11
CA PRO A 160 -2.02 -5.22 15.88
C PRO A 160 -2.57 -3.83 15.54
N VAL A 161 -3.88 -3.59 15.69
CA VAL A 161 -4.49 -2.29 15.37
C VAL A 161 -4.05 -1.21 16.36
N GLN A 162 -4.08 -1.48 17.67
CA GLN A 162 -3.70 -0.47 18.67
C GLN A 162 -2.18 -0.25 18.70
N ALA A 163 -1.35 -1.28 18.50
CA ALA A 163 0.10 -1.13 18.39
C ALA A 163 0.49 -0.29 17.16
N ALA A 164 -0.12 -0.54 16.00
CA ALA A 164 0.06 0.28 14.81
C ALA A 164 -0.41 1.73 15.05
N THR A 165 -1.55 1.92 15.72
CA THR A 165 -2.05 3.25 16.12
C THR A 165 -1.03 3.99 16.98
N GLN A 166 -0.51 3.35 18.03
CA GLN A 166 0.46 3.98 18.91
C GLN A 166 1.81 4.25 18.23
N MET A 167 2.26 3.39 17.30
CA MET A 167 3.47 3.65 16.52
C MET A 167 3.31 4.90 15.63
N ASN A 168 2.15 5.04 14.99
CA ASN A 168 1.83 6.24 14.21
C ASN A 168 1.75 7.48 15.12
N ARG A 169 1.03 7.42 16.24
CA ARG A 169 0.97 8.52 17.22
C ARG A 169 2.36 8.92 17.70
N LYS A 170 3.19 7.97 18.10
CA LYS A 170 4.57 8.22 18.55
C LYS A 170 5.35 9.04 17.52
N LEU A 171 5.42 8.56 16.28
CA LEU A 171 6.30 9.16 15.27
C LEU A 171 5.71 10.42 14.64
N LEU A 172 4.39 10.48 14.45
CA LEU A 172 3.73 11.65 13.88
C LEU A 172 3.60 12.80 14.89
N TYR A 173 3.30 12.54 16.16
CA TYR A 173 3.35 13.59 17.17
C TYR A 173 4.76 14.09 17.39
N ALA A 174 5.79 13.24 17.32
CA ALA A 174 7.18 13.68 17.33
C ALA A 174 7.50 14.59 16.14
N GLN A 175 7.06 14.24 14.92
CA GLN A 175 7.19 15.12 13.76
C GLN A 175 6.50 16.46 14.01
N LEU A 176 5.23 16.48 14.45
CA LEU A 176 4.54 17.73 14.77
C LEU A 176 5.26 18.53 15.88
N ALA A 177 5.81 17.86 16.89
CA ALA A 177 6.53 18.49 17.99
C ALA A 177 7.86 19.13 17.56
N ARG A 178 8.60 18.52 16.63
CA ARG A 178 9.80 19.14 16.00
C ARG A 178 9.49 20.50 15.37
N HIS A 179 8.25 20.70 14.90
CA HIS A 179 7.77 21.94 14.28
C HIS A 179 6.94 22.82 15.21
N GLY A 180 6.91 22.53 16.52
CA GLY A 180 6.16 23.32 17.51
C GLY A 180 4.64 23.23 17.38
N LYS A 181 4.11 22.18 16.75
CA LYS A 181 2.67 21.96 16.50
C LYS A 181 2.02 20.95 17.44
N ALA A 182 2.81 20.28 18.27
CA ALA A 182 2.34 19.36 19.31
C ALA A 182 3.37 19.26 20.45
N ASP A 183 2.91 18.78 21.61
CA ASP A 183 3.79 18.51 22.75
C ASP A 183 4.50 17.16 22.60
N TRP A 184 5.78 17.10 22.98
CA TRP A 184 6.59 15.88 22.94
C TRP A 184 6.02 14.76 23.83
N GLU A 185 5.34 15.13 24.92
CA GLU A 185 4.70 14.22 25.86
C GLU A 185 3.68 13.30 25.17
N LYS A 186 3.03 13.75 24.09
CA LYS A 186 2.12 12.90 23.30
C LYS A 186 2.85 11.75 22.60
N SER A 187 4.09 11.99 22.15
CA SER A 187 4.94 10.94 21.57
C SER A 187 5.37 9.93 22.63
N ASP A 188 5.79 10.42 23.80
CA ASP A 188 6.25 9.57 24.91
C ASP A 188 5.12 8.71 25.48
N LEU A 189 3.92 9.26 25.67
CA LEU A 189 2.74 8.50 26.10
C LEU A 189 2.33 7.42 25.10
N ALA A 190 2.48 7.69 23.79
CA ALA A 190 2.23 6.68 22.76
C ALA A 190 3.28 5.55 22.83
N TYR A 191 4.56 5.87 23.09
CA TYR A 191 5.57 4.85 23.36
C TYR A 191 5.22 3.99 24.59
N ASP A 192 4.84 4.61 25.71
CA ASP A 192 4.46 3.89 26.93
C ASP A 192 3.26 2.97 26.70
N SER A 193 2.31 3.41 25.88
CA SER A 193 1.16 2.59 25.49
C SER A 193 1.58 1.33 24.71
N ILE A 194 2.59 1.42 23.83
CA ILE A 194 3.15 0.24 23.12
C ILE A 194 3.78 -0.74 24.12
N VAL A 195 4.51 -0.22 25.11
CA VAL A 195 5.13 -1.04 26.17
C VAL A 195 4.06 -1.81 26.94
N VAL A 196 2.99 -1.12 27.37
CA VAL A 196 1.87 -1.73 28.11
C VAL A 196 1.14 -2.77 27.27
N LEU A 197 0.79 -2.46 26.01
CA LEU A 197 0.14 -3.40 25.10
C LEU A 197 0.98 -4.66 24.90
N THR A 198 2.30 -4.51 24.77
CA THR A 198 3.22 -5.64 24.57
C THR A 198 3.39 -6.48 25.82
N LYS A 199 3.40 -5.85 27.01
CA LYS A 199 3.38 -6.57 28.30
C LYS A 199 2.08 -7.36 28.45
N GLN A 200 0.94 -6.76 28.12
CA GLN A 200 -0.37 -7.43 28.16
C GLN A 200 -0.38 -8.65 27.23
N TYR A 201 0.08 -8.49 25.98
CA TYR A 201 0.18 -9.60 25.03
C TYR A 201 0.96 -10.80 25.60
N ASN A 202 2.15 -10.53 26.13
CA ASN A 202 3.04 -11.55 26.69
C ASN A 202 2.51 -12.16 28.02
N SER A 203 1.46 -11.59 28.60
CA SER A 203 0.83 -12.08 29.84
C SER A 203 -0.50 -12.81 29.60
N LEU A 204 -1.01 -12.83 28.37
CA LEU A 204 -2.25 -13.53 28.02
C LEU A 204 -2.17 -15.03 28.33
N GLU A 205 -3.29 -15.61 28.78
CA GLU A 205 -3.44 -17.04 29.07
C GLU A 205 -2.30 -17.57 29.96
N ASP A 206 -2.14 -16.95 31.13
CA ASP A 206 -1.07 -17.27 32.10
C ASP A 206 0.35 -17.22 31.49
N GLY A 207 0.56 -16.33 30.53
CA GLY A 207 1.84 -16.16 29.84
C GLY A 207 2.13 -17.21 28.77
N LYS A 208 1.10 -17.86 28.21
CA LYS A 208 1.23 -18.80 27.08
C LYS A 208 2.09 -18.24 25.94
N TRP A 209 1.98 -16.94 25.67
CA TRP A 209 2.70 -16.26 24.60
C TRP A 209 3.85 -15.38 25.10
N ASN A 210 4.35 -15.63 26.32
CA ASN A 210 5.44 -14.85 26.89
C ASN A 210 6.69 -14.89 25.98
N ARG A 211 7.30 -13.73 25.76
CA ARG A 211 8.45 -13.49 24.86
C ARG A 211 8.17 -13.64 23.37
N MET A 212 6.93 -13.96 22.97
CA MET A 212 6.58 -14.02 21.56
C MET A 212 6.61 -12.62 20.94
N MET A 213 6.19 -11.60 21.69
CA MET A 213 6.11 -10.24 21.18
C MET A 213 7.23 -9.36 21.77
N ASP A 214 8.12 -8.88 20.89
CA ASP A 214 9.10 -7.82 21.19
C ASP A 214 8.76 -6.61 20.31
N PHE A 215 8.44 -5.47 20.93
CA PHE A 215 8.13 -4.24 20.22
C PHE A 215 9.38 -3.48 19.74
N GLN A 216 10.58 -3.98 20.05
CA GLN A 216 11.86 -3.46 19.60
C GLN A 216 12.72 -4.55 18.94
N PRO A 217 12.22 -5.22 17.88
CA PRO A 217 12.97 -6.27 17.22
C PRO A 217 14.26 -5.70 16.61
N ARG A 218 15.38 -6.39 16.81
CA ARG A 218 16.74 -5.96 16.39
C ARG A 218 17.18 -4.59 16.95
N LYS A 219 16.45 -4.02 17.91
CA LYS A 219 16.76 -2.73 18.55
C LYS A 219 17.00 -1.59 17.55
N LEU A 220 16.20 -1.54 16.48
CA LEU A 220 16.30 -0.47 15.49
C LEU A 220 15.84 0.88 16.06
N PRO A 221 16.43 2.01 15.64
CA PRO A 221 16.13 3.34 16.20
C PRO A 221 14.65 3.73 16.16
N VAL A 222 13.94 3.33 15.10
CA VAL A 222 12.50 3.59 14.94
C VAL A 222 11.65 3.07 16.10
N PHE A 223 12.12 2.05 16.84
CA PHE A 223 11.40 1.47 17.97
C PHE A 223 11.72 2.11 19.32
N ASN A 224 12.64 3.07 19.39
CA ASN A 224 12.95 3.79 20.63
C ASN A 224 11.93 4.92 20.88
N ARG A 225 12.02 5.56 22.06
CA ARG A 225 11.49 6.92 22.21
C ARG A 225 12.19 7.83 21.22
N VAL A 226 11.46 8.80 20.68
CA VAL A 226 12.00 9.69 19.66
C VAL A 226 12.85 10.75 20.36
N GLU A 227 14.05 10.99 19.83
CA GLU A 227 14.91 12.07 20.33
C GLU A 227 14.23 13.43 20.11
N ARG A 228 14.28 14.28 21.15
CA ARG A 228 13.64 15.60 21.11
C ARG A 228 14.57 16.57 20.42
N GLU A 229 14.12 17.14 19.30
CA GLU A 229 14.88 18.12 18.52
C GLU A 229 13.95 19.16 17.90
N THR A 230 14.50 20.25 17.40
CA THR A 230 13.73 21.25 16.64
C THR A 230 14.10 21.13 15.17
N ALA A 231 13.10 21.08 14.29
CA ALA A 231 13.34 21.00 12.86
C ALA A 231 13.95 22.31 12.32
N THR A 232 14.95 22.19 11.44
CA THR A 232 15.58 23.33 10.76
C THR A 232 14.92 23.67 9.43
N SER A 233 14.30 22.68 8.78
CA SER A 233 13.56 22.84 7.53
C SER A 233 12.06 22.90 7.83
N PRO A 234 11.25 23.64 7.04
CA PRO A 234 9.81 23.64 7.22
C PRO A 234 9.20 22.28 6.89
N MET A 235 8.02 21.98 7.46
CA MET A 235 7.21 20.85 7.02
C MET A 235 6.89 20.95 5.53
N MET A 236 6.70 19.79 4.90
CA MET A 236 6.20 19.74 3.53
C MET A 236 4.86 20.47 3.43
N LYS A 237 4.76 21.40 2.49
CA LYS A 237 3.50 22.08 2.18
C LYS A 237 2.62 21.14 1.36
N GLU A 238 1.33 21.14 1.66
CA GLU A 238 0.35 20.39 0.87
C GLU A 238 0.35 20.94 -0.56
N ARG A 239 0.59 20.07 -1.54
CA ARG A 239 0.32 20.37 -2.94
C ARG A 239 -1.07 19.85 -3.27
N VAL A 240 -2.01 20.77 -3.51
CA VAL A 240 -3.39 20.41 -3.82
C VAL A 240 -3.52 20.04 -5.30
N ALA A 241 -3.94 18.81 -5.56
CA ALA A 241 -4.27 18.37 -6.91
C ALA A 241 -5.60 19.00 -7.35
N ILE A 242 -5.66 19.52 -8.58
CA ILE A 242 -6.90 20.05 -9.15
C ILE A 242 -7.85 18.90 -9.48
N TYR A 243 -7.29 17.83 -10.06
CA TYR A 243 -7.98 16.56 -10.26
C TYR A 243 -7.21 15.46 -9.57
N LYS A 244 -7.94 14.54 -8.94
CA LYS A 244 -7.42 13.32 -8.36
C LYS A 244 -8.35 12.18 -8.73
N TRP A 245 -7.80 11.17 -9.39
CA TRP A 245 -8.49 9.96 -9.79
C TRP A 245 -7.77 8.74 -9.24
N ASN A 246 -8.49 7.63 -9.14
CA ASN A 246 -7.96 6.29 -8.93
C ASN A 246 -8.27 5.40 -10.16
N GLY A 247 -7.80 4.15 -10.12
CA GLY A 247 -7.99 3.20 -11.20
C GLY A 247 -9.46 2.92 -11.58
N LEU A 248 -10.43 3.11 -10.67
CA LEU A 248 -11.86 2.89 -10.95
C LEU A 248 -12.56 4.10 -11.61
N ASP A 249 -11.97 5.29 -11.51
CA ASP A 249 -12.54 6.50 -12.13
C ASP A 249 -12.26 6.55 -13.64
N GLY A 250 -11.33 5.72 -14.13
CA GLY A 250 -10.94 5.63 -15.53
C GLY A 250 -11.97 4.87 -16.38
N LYS A 251 -12.35 5.45 -17.52
CA LYS A 251 -13.20 4.76 -18.49
C LYS A 251 -12.35 3.82 -19.36
N ASN A 252 -12.73 2.55 -19.40
CA ASN A 252 -12.06 1.54 -20.23
C ASN A 252 -12.19 1.86 -21.73
N ILE A 253 -11.06 1.81 -22.44
CA ILE A 253 -10.96 1.81 -23.89
C ILE A 253 -10.30 0.49 -24.31
N PRO A 254 -11.09 -0.52 -24.72
CA PRO A 254 -10.54 -1.81 -25.10
C PRO A 254 -9.77 -1.73 -26.42
N ASN A 255 -8.70 -2.50 -26.54
CA ASN A 255 -8.06 -2.75 -27.82
C ASN A 255 -9.01 -3.58 -28.67
N GLY A 256 -9.46 -3.08 -29.83
CA GLY A 256 -10.54 -3.66 -30.67
C GLY A 256 -10.37 -5.09 -31.21
N LYS A 257 -9.51 -5.93 -30.62
CA LYS A 257 -9.44 -7.38 -30.85
C LYS A 257 -10.52 -8.10 -30.05
N ASN A 258 -11.66 -8.36 -30.70
CA ASN A 258 -12.64 -9.36 -30.27
C ASN A 258 -12.00 -10.76 -30.21
N THR A 259 -11.35 -11.12 -29.10
CA THR A 259 -11.07 -12.52 -28.81
C THR A 259 -12.30 -13.14 -28.15
N LEU A 260 -13.03 -13.94 -28.92
CA LEU A 260 -14.29 -14.63 -28.64
C LEU A 260 -14.36 -15.50 -27.36
N ASN A 261 -13.33 -15.54 -26.51
CA ASN A 261 -13.33 -16.29 -25.24
C ASN A 261 -12.59 -15.56 -24.08
N ALA A 262 -12.24 -14.28 -24.24
CA ALA A 262 -11.85 -13.45 -23.10
C ALA A 262 -13.12 -12.84 -22.49
N ARG A 263 -13.27 -12.86 -21.16
CA ARG A 263 -14.26 -11.99 -20.50
C ARG A 263 -14.03 -10.58 -21.06
N LYS A 264 -15.05 -10.00 -21.71
CA LYS A 264 -15.04 -8.68 -22.36
C LYS A 264 -14.14 -7.68 -21.61
N GLY A 265 -13.27 -6.99 -22.36
CA GLY A 265 -12.30 -5.98 -21.91
C GLY A 265 -12.77 -5.12 -20.74
N THR A 266 -12.46 -5.59 -19.54
CA THR A 266 -12.76 -4.91 -18.28
C THR A 266 -11.47 -4.91 -17.52
N SER A 267 -10.87 -3.73 -17.35
CA SER A 267 -9.77 -3.56 -16.41
C SER A 267 -10.14 -4.22 -15.08
N VAL A 268 -9.24 -5.03 -14.54
CA VAL A 268 -9.54 -5.89 -13.40
C VAL A 268 -9.35 -5.11 -12.12
N ILE A 269 -10.45 -4.93 -11.39
CA ILE A 269 -10.42 -4.33 -10.05
C ILE A 269 -9.58 -5.23 -9.15
N CYS A 270 -8.51 -4.68 -8.57
CA CYS A 270 -7.74 -5.37 -7.56
C CYS A 270 -8.36 -5.06 -6.20
N GLU A 271 -9.34 -5.89 -5.81
CA GLU A 271 -10.14 -5.68 -4.59
C GLU A 271 -9.25 -5.37 -3.36
N GLY A 272 -9.50 -4.23 -2.72
CA GLY A 272 -8.79 -3.84 -1.48
C GLY A 272 -7.36 -3.32 -1.69
N LEU A 273 -6.86 -3.23 -2.92
CA LEU A 273 -5.48 -2.84 -3.22
C LEU A 273 -5.32 -1.35 -3.50
N GLY A 274 -4.16 -0.79 -3.15
CA GLY A 274 -3.78 0.58 -3.43
C GLY A 274 -4.12 1.56 -2.30
N TYR A 275 -3.71 2.81 -2.47
CA TYR A 275 -3.85 3.84 -1.44
C TYR A 275 -5.31 4.14 -1.10
N GLU A 276 -6.25 3.85 -2.00
CA GLU A 276 -7.69 4.06 -1.77
C GLU A 276 -8.50 2.78 -1.92
N SER A 277 -7.84 1.61 -1.91
CA SER A 277 -8.47 0.30 -2.14
C SER A 277 -9.14 0.16 -3.52
N LYS A 278 -8.67 0.94 -4.50
CA LYS A 278 -9.25 1.12 -5.83
C LYS A 278 -8.21 1.00 -6.96
N ALA A 279 -7.11 0.31 -6.71
CA ALA A 279 -6.13 0.03 -7.75
C ALA A 279 -6.74 -0.88 -8.82
N THR A 280 -6.39 -0.62 -10.08
CA THR A 280 -6.95 -1.29 -11.25
C THR A 280 -5.83 -1.82 -12.13
N GLY A 281 -5.88 -3.12 -12.44
CA GLY A 281 -5.03 -3.73 -13.46
C GLY A 281 -5.51 -3.36 -14.85
N ILE A 282 -4.60 -2.85 -15.68
CA ILE A 282 -4.85 -2.52 -17.08
C ILE A 282 -4.24 -3.63 -17.95
N ASP A 283 -5.10 -4.34 -18.69
CA ASP A 283 -4.65 -5.42 -19.57
C ASP A 283 -3.73 -4.87 -20.68
N LYS A 284 -2.75 -5.67 -21.09
CA LYS A 284 -1.81 -5.28 -22.13
C LYS A 284 -2.55 -4.88 -23.42
N GLY A 285 -2.37 -3.64 -23.83
CA GLY A 285 -2.99 -3.04 -25.01
C GLY A 285 -4.29 -2.29 -24.72
N ASP A 286 -4.92 -2.47 -23.56
CA ASP A 286 -6.08 -1.70 -23.12
C ASP A 286 -5.64 -0.38 -22.47
N ALA A 287 -6.60 0.54 -22.34
CA ALA A 287 -6.35 1.86 -21.78
C ALA A 287 -7.46 2.33 -20.84
N LEU A 288 -7.09 3.21 -19.92
CA LEU A 288 -8.00 4.00 -19.10
C LEU A 288 -8.00 5.45 -19.58
N MET A 289 -9.18 6.02 -19.75
CA MET A 289 -9.38 7.42 -20.11
C MET A 289 -10.00 8.20 -18.95
N PHE A 290 -9.37 9.33 -18.64
CA PHE A 290 -9.84 10.31 -17.66
C PHE A 290 -10.19 11.62 -18.38
N SER A 291 -11.25 12.29 -17.94
CA SER A 291 -11.70 13.53 -18.55
C SER A 291 -11.68 14.67 -17.54
N PHE A 292 -11.20 15.83 -17.96
CA PHE A 292 -11.16 17.04 -17.15
C PHE A 292 -11.40 18.27 -18.02
N ASP A 293 -11.87 19.35 -17.40
CA ASP A 293 -12.35 20.54 -18.10
C ASP A 293 -11.70 21.80 -17.53
N ASN A 294 -11.82 22.91 -18.27
CA ASN A 294 -11.50 24.27 -17.80
C ASN A 294 -10.09 24.42 -17.19
N TRP A 295 -9.09 23.77 -17.79
CA TRP A 295 -7.70 23.94 -17.40
C TRP A 295 -7.19 25.33 -17.78
N LYS A 296 -6.48 26.01 -16.88
CA LYS A 296 -6.20 27.46 -17.01
C LYS A 296 -4.82 27.79 -17.57
N THR A 297 -3.92 26.83 -17.63
CA THR A 297 -2.53 27.00 -18.11
C THR A 297 -2.32 26.22 -19.40
N ASP A 298 -1.24 26.52 -20.11
CA ASP A 298 -0.80 25.80 -21.32
C ASP A 298 -0.04 24.51 -21.04
N LEU A 299 0.11 24.15 -19.76
CA LEU A 299 0.86 23.00 -19.30
C LEU A 299 0.14 22.37 -18.10
N VAL A 300 0.04 21.04 -18.11
CA VAL A 300 -0.39 20.24 -16.95
C VAL A 300 0.74 19.36 -16.48
N GLU A 301 0.94 19.28 -15.18
CA GLU A 301 1.80 18.26 -14.57
C GLU A 301 0.94 17.09 -14.10
N VAL A 302 1.17 15.92 -14.69
CA VAL A 302 0.47 14.67 -14.38
C VAL A 302 1.36 13.82 -13.50
N ASP A 303 0.88 13.50 -12.31
CA ASP A 303 1.52 12.56 -11.38
C ASP A 303 0.76 11.23 -11.39
N ILE A 304 1.47 10.17 -11.75
CA ILE A 304 0.93 8.83 -12.01
C ILE A 304 1.53 7.88 -10.98
N ARG A 305 0.67 7.26 -10.18
CA ARG A 305 1.03 6.32 -9.12
C ARG A 305 0.61 4.92 -9.53
N LEU A 306 1.59 4.02 -9.60
CA LEU A 306 1.40 2.63 -9.98
C LEU A 306 1.85 1.71 -8.86
N LEU A 307 1.34 0.48 -8.83
CA LEU A 307 1.88 -0.54 -7.94
C LEU A 307 3.35 -0.82 -8.32
N PRO A 308 4.30 -0.88 -7.36
CA PRO A 308 5.71 -1.10 -7.67
C PRO A 308 6.02 -2.59 -7.83
N ASN A 309 5.25 -3.29 -8.66
CA ASN A 309 5.51 -4.68 -9.00
C ASN A 309 6.67 -4.80 -10.00
N HIS A 310 7.05 -6.04 -10.28
CA HIS A 310 8.08 -6.36 -11.25
C HIS A 310 7.45 -6.80 -12.58
N PRO A 311 8.17 -6.68 -13.71
CA PRO A 311 7.73 -7.21 -15.00
C PRO A 311 7.25 -8.66 -14.89
N VAL A 312 6.04 -8.93 -15.38
CA VAL A 312 5.46 -10.30 -15.39
C VAL A 312 6.11 -11.16 -16.47
N GLY A 313 6.43 -10.56 -17.62
CA GLY A 313 7.13 -11.19 -18.73
C GLY A 313 8.17 -10.24 -19.33
N GLY A 314 9.34 -10.78 -19.69
CA GLY A 314 10.47 -9.97 -20.14
C GLY A 314 11.10 -9.17 -19.00
N ASP A 315 11.66 -8.01 -19.33
CA ASP A 315 12.36 -7.12 -18.41
C ASP A 315 11.79 -5.70 -18.36
N GLN A 316 10.60 -5.48 -18.93
CA GLN A 316 9.99 -4.16 -19.10
C GLN A 316 8.61 -4.07 -18.45
N LEU A 317 8.30 -2.90 -17.91
CA LEU A 317 6.99 -2.57 -17.40
C LEU A 317 6.65 -1.13 -17.80
N ARG A 318 5.96 -0.99 -18.93
CA ARG A 318 5.69 0.31 -19.56
C ARG A 318 4.21 0.57 -19.79
N PHE A 319 3.88 1.85 -19.79
CA PHE A 319 2.61 2.37 -20.27
C PHE A 319 2.88 3.53 -21.24
N SER A 320 1.90 3.88 -22.06
CA SER A 320 1.92 5.14 -22.80
C SER A 320 0.88 6.10 -22.24
N ILE A 321 1.20 7.39 -22.23
CA ILE A 321 0.28 8.46 -21.86
C ILE A 321 0.09 9.41 -23.04
N SER A 322 -1.16 9.81 -23.29
CA SER A 322 -1.48 10.83 -24.29
C SER A 322 -2.55 11.78 -23.76
N LEU A 323 -2.40 13.06 -24.09
CA LEU A 323 -3.39 14.09 -23.82
C LEU A 323 -4.04 14.52 -25.15
N ASP A 324 -5.35 14.41 -25.22
CA ASP A 324 -6.14 14.68 -26.42
C ASP A 324 -5.64 13.89 -27.63
N ASP A 325 -5.29 14.59 -28.71
CA ASP A 325 -4.83 14.02 -29.99
C ASP A 325 -3.28 14.02 -30.09
N ALA A 326 -2.59 14.35 -29.00
CA ALA A 326 -1.13 14.35 -28.98
C ALA A 326 -0.56 12.93 -29.11
N ALA A 327 0.63 12.84 -29.71
CA ALA A 327 1.34 11.57 -29.83
C ALA A 327 1.61 10.97 -28.44
N PRO A 328 1.36 9.66 -28.22
CA PRO A 328 1.60 9.05 -26.92
C PRO A 328 3.08 9.04 -26.53
N GLU A 329 3.37 9.44 -25.30
CA GLU A 329 4.70 9.30 -24.68
C GLU A 329 4.77 7.95 -23.97
N VAL A 330 5.86 7.20 -24.19
CA VAL A 330 6.07 5.87 -23.57
C VAL A 330 6.93 6.01 -22.32
N ILE A 331 6.44 5.48 -21.21
CA ILE A 331 7.08 5.59 -19.88
C ILE A 331 7.30 4.21 -19.30
N SER A 332 8.53 3.94 -18.87
CA SER A 332 8.94 2.75 -18.12
C SER A 332 8.96 3.00 -16.62
N TYR A 333 8.63 1.99 -15.83
CA TYR A 333 8.73 2.06 -14.37
C TYR A 333 9.25 0.80 -13.67
N GLU A 334 9.76 -0.15 -14.44
CA GLU A 334 10.52 -1.25 -13.87
C GLU A 334 11.76 -0.74 -13.12
N THR A 335 12.13 -1.45 -12.06
CA THR A 335 13.38 -1.21 -11.31
C THR A 335 14.30 -2.41 -11.43
N LYS A 336 15.61 -2.18 -11.36
CA LYS A 336 16.64 -3.23 -11.39
C LYS A 336 17.33 -3.34 -10.03
N GLY A 337 17.48 -4.57 -9.54
CA GLY A 337 18.14 -4.86 -8.27
C GLY A 337 17.52 -4.12 -7.08
N ARG A 338 18.38 -3.68 -6.14
CA ARG A 338 18.00 -2.88 -4.97
C ARG A 338 18.40 -1.41 -5.15
N SER A 339 18.05 -0.84 -6.31
CA SER A 339 18.30 0.57 -6.63
C SER A 339 17.60 1.51 -5.65
N GLU A 340 18.03 2.78 -5.61
CA GLU A 340 17.39 3.80 -4.77
C GLU A 340 15.89 3.94 -5.06
N GLU A 341 15.51 3.95 -6.33
CA GLU A 341 14.10 3.98 -6.71
C GLU A 341 13.33 2.76 -6.20
N TRP A 342 13.90 1.55 -6.29
CA TRP A 342 13.28 0.34 -5.72
C TRP A 342 13.07 0.47 -4.21
N LYS A 343 14.07 0.99 -3.47
CA LYS A 343 13.96 1.20 -2.02
C LYS A 343 12.82 2.16 -1.69
N GLU A 344 12.77 3.31 -2.35
CA GLU A 344 11.70 4.30 -2.15
C GLU A 344 10.32 3.72 -2.51
N ASN A 345 10.23 3.00 -3.64
CA ASN A 345 9.00 2.38 -4.09
C ASN A 345 8.47 1.34 -3.09
N VAL A 346 9.31 0.48 -2.51
CA VAL A 346 8.90 -0.51 -1.51
C VAL A 346 8.52 0.14 -0.18
N LEU A 347 9.16 1.24 0.21
CA LEU A 347 8.83 1.97 1.43
C LEU A 347 7.47 2.65 1.37
N ARG A 348 7.02 3.08 0.18
CA ARG A 348 5.72 3.75 -0.01
C ARG A 348 4.69 2.91 -0.77
N ASN A 349 5.03 1.70 -1.22
CA ASN A 349 4.19 0.85 -2.08
C ASN A 349 3.62 1.54 -3.33
N GLN A 350 4.35 2.51 -3.91
CA GLN A 350 3.99 3.17 -5.17
C GLN A 350 5.25 3.45 -6.00
N ALA A 351 5.21 3.11 -7.28
CA ALA A 351 6.06 3.70 -8.31
C ALA A 351 5.43 5.03 -8.75
N ILE A 352 6.25 6.07 -8.89
CA ILE A 352 5.79 7.43 -9.21
C ILE A 352 6.38 7.86 -10.54
N ARG A 353 5.54 8.33 -11.47
CA ARG A 353 5.97 8.96 -12.71
C ARG A 353 5.31 10.32 -12.84
N THR A 354 6.10 11.34 -13.12
CA THR A 354 5.61 12.69 -13.34
C THR A 354 5.92 13.09 -14.77
N VAL A 355 4.92 13.56 -15.50
CA VAL A 355 5.08 14.09 -16.86
C VAL A 355 4.42 15.45 -17.00
N ARG A 356 4.96 16.27 -17.90
CA ARG A 356 4.42 17.59 -18.22
C ARG A 356 3.90 17.57 -19.64
N LEU A 357 2.60 17.73 -19.80
CA LEU A 357 1.93 17.64 -21.09
C LEU A 357 1.39 19.01 -21.50
N PRO A 358 1.64 19.47 -22.73
CA PRO A 358 1.09 20.74 -23.21
C PRO A 358 -0.43 20.63 -23.36
N ILE A 359 -1.13 21.64 -22.84
CA ILE A 359 -2.58 21.79 -22.91
C ILE A 359 -2.91 22.61 -24.16
N SER A 360 -3.82 22.10 -24.99
CA SER A 360 -4.38 22.86 -26.11
C SER A 360 -5.48 23.82 -25.63
N GLY A 361 -5.87 24.81 -26.43
CA GLY A 361 -6.98 25.73 -26.09
C GLY A 361 -8.40 25.11 -26.04
N LYS A 362 -8.50 23.78 -25.92
CA LYS A 362 -9.78 23.06 -25.79
C LYS A 362 -10.38 23.31 -24.41
N LYS A 363 -11.72 23.27 -24.32
CA LYS A 363 -12.44 23.40 -23.03
C LYS A 363 -12.47 22.10 -22.21
N SER A 364 -12.33 20.96 -22.89
CA SER A 364 -12.41 19.62 -22.32
C SER A 364 -11.28 18.78 -22.87
N HIS A 365 -10.65 18.00 -21.99
CA HIS A 365 -9.46 17.23 -22.28
C HIS A 365 -9.63 15.76 -21.92
N LYS A 366 -8.93 14.90 -22.66
CA LYS A 366 -8.90 13.46 -22.42
C LYS A 366 -7.47 13.00 -22.16
N LEU A 367 -7.22 12.51 -20.97
CA LEU A 367 -5.97 11.86 -20.62
C LEU A 367 -6.13 10.34 -20.78
N VAL A 368 -5.32 9.72 -21.63
CA VAL A 368 -5.37 8.28 -21.88
C VAL A 368 -4.09 7.64 -21.38
N ILE A 369 -4.21 6.63 -20.52
CA ILE A 369 -3.11 5.81 -20.02
C ILE A 369 -3.33 4.39 -20.53
N LYS A 370 -2.39 3.90 -21.35
CA LYS A 370 -2.48 2.59 -22.01
C LYS A 370 -1.37 1.67 -21.55
N ALA A 371 -1.69 0.45 -21.14
CA ALA A 371 -0.68 -0.54 -20.79
C ALA A 371 -0.01 -1.09 -22.05
N LEU A 372 1.33 -1.09 -22.07
CA LEU A 372 2.11 -1.67 -23.18
C LEU A 372 2.64 -3.07 -22.83
N ASP A 373 2.83 -3.32 -21.54
CA ASP A 373 3.31 -4.59 -20.99
C ASP A 373 2.29 -5.18 -20.01
N GLU A 374 2.45 -6.46 -19.67
CA GLU A 374 1.56 -7.15 -18.72
C GLU A 374 1.91 -6.75 -17.27
N GLY A 375 0.89 -6.69 -16.41
CA GLY A 375 1.07 -6.35 -15.00
C GLY A 375 1.08 -4.85 -14.68
N VAL A 376 0.59 -4.00 -15.59
CA VAL A 376 0.41 -2.57 -15.28
C VAL A 376 -0.79 -2.39 -14.35
N ILE A 377 -0.55 -1.89 -13.14
CA ILE A 377 -1.58 -1.66 -12.12
C ILE A 377 -1.55 -0.20 -11.72
N LEU A 378 -2.61 0.54 -12.06
CA LEU A 378 -2.77 1.96 -11.76
C LEU A 378 -3.43 2.13 -10.39
N ASP A 379 -2.82 2.93 -9.52
CA ASP A 379 -3.38 3.26 -8.19
C ASP A 379 -4.05 4.63 -8.22
N GLN A 380 -3.29 5.69 -8.54
CA GLN A 380 -3.77 7.08 -8.52
C GLN A 380 -3.22 7.90 -9.70
N VAL A 381 -3.98 8.90 -10.11
CA VAL A 381 -3.58 9.92 -11.09
C VAL A 381 -3.95 11.28 -10.51
N MET A 382 -2.99 12.20 -10.43
CA MET A 382 -3.19 13.56 -9.94
C MET A 382 -2.76 14.57 -11.00
N LEU A 383 -3.57 15.62 -11.17
CA LEU A 383 -3.23 16.76 -12.03
C LEU A 383 -2.92 17.98 -11.18
N TYR A 384 -1.77 18.57 -11.42
CA TYR A 384 -1.31 19.76 -10.74
C TYR A 384 -1.03 20.89 -11.72
N MET A 385 -1.20 22.13 -11.24
CA MET A 385 -0.52 23.24 -11.89
C MET A 385 0.99 22.99 -11.85
N PRO A 386 1.70 23.25 -12.97
CA PRO A 386 3.15 23.14 -12.98
C PRO A 386 3.72 24.10 -11.93
N LEU A 387 4.66 23.60 -11.13
CA LEU A 387 5.42 24.49 -10.26
C LEU A 387 6.24 25.43 -11.15
N PRO A 388 6.34 26.74 -10.81
CA PRO A 388 7.25 27.63 -11.51
C PRO A 388 8.65 27.01 -11.49
N THR A 389 9.33 26.97 -12.63
CA THR A 389 10.71 26.49 -12.72
C THR A 389 11.60 27.39 -11.87
N GLY A 390 11.95 26.96 -10.64
CA GLY A 390 12.93 27.65 -9.81
C GLY A 390 12.71 27.68 -8.28
N GLU A 391 11.97 26.76 -7.68
CA GLU A 391 11.93 26.60 -6.20
C GLU A 391 12.47 25.25 -5.73
#